data_AF-A0A4V6IM20-F1
#
_entry.id   AF-A0A4V6IM20-F1
#
_cell.length_a   1.000
_cell.length_b   1.000
_cell.length_c   1.000
_cell.angle_alpha   90.00
_cell.angle_beta   90.00
_cell.angle_gamma   90.00
#
_symmetry.space_group_name_H-M   'P 1'
#
loop_
_entity.id
_entity.type
_entity.pdbx_description
1 polymer ?
#
loop_
_entity_poly.entity_id
_entity_poly.type
_entity_poly.pdbx_seq_one_letter_code
_entity_poly.pdbx_strand_id
1 'polypeptide(L)'
;MSKHTYRFVEEYTGIAMYGWDLEGDLDTLKYYLQKFSDDSFLDLIMKKLDQEDRDAIYSLLTSLLKKHLTEPEYHRHFLKDGTH
;
A
#
# COMPACT_ATOMS: atom_id res chain seq x y z
N MET A 1 -8.55 19.73 0.91
CA MET A 1 -8.13 18.56 1.72
C MET A 1 -7.64 17.48 0.77
N SER A 2 -6.52 16.80 1.07
CA SER A 2 -6.04 15.67 0.25
C SER A 2 -7.11 14.57 0.22
N LYS A 3 -7.29 13.92 -0.94
CA LYS A 3 -8.20 12.76 -1.09
C LYS A 3 -7.69 11.50 -0.36
N HIS A 4 -6.44 11.50 0.12
CA HIS A 4 -5.79 10.35 0.76
C HIS A 4 -5.51 10.65 2.24
N THR A 5 -5.77 9.67 3.10
CA THR A 5 -5.59 9.77 4.55
C THR A 5 -4.57 8.74 5.04
N TYR A 6 -3.30 9.15 5.09
CA TYR A 6 -2.21 8.34 5.66
C TYR A 6 -2.01 8.73 7.13
N ARG A 7 -2.74 8.06 8.04
CA ARG A 7 -2.67 8.36 9.49
C ARG A 7 -2.13 7.22 10.33
N PHE A 8 -2.17 6.00 9.80
CA PHE A 8 -1.81 4.80 10.58
C PHE A 8 -0.36 4.87 11.04
N VAL A 9 0.54 5.32 10.17
CA VAL A 9 1.97 5.44 10.51
C VAL A 9 2.28 6.48 11.59
N GLU A 10 1.42 7.48 11.76
CA GLU A 10 1.54 8.52 12.80
C GLU A 10 0.90 8.10 14.12
N GLU A 11 -0.10 7.22 14.07
CA GLU A 11 -0.90 6.80 15.23
C GLU A 11 -0.48 5.45 15.81
N TYR A 12 0.15 4.61 14.99
CA TYR A 12 0.58 3.28 15.39
C TYR A 12 1.76 3.35 16.36
N THR A 13 1.56 2.84 17.58
CA THR A 13 2.56 2.81 18.65
C THR A 13 3.09 1.40 18.95
N GLY A 14 2.63 0.40 18.18
CA GLY A 14 3.05 -0.99 18.32
C GLY A 14 4.42 -1.26 17.69
N ILE A 15 4.91 -2.49 17.87
CA ILE A 15 6.16 -2.95 17.27
C ILE A 15 5.87 -3.44 15.85
N ALA A 16 6.63 -2.96 14.87
CA ALA A 16 6.56 -3.48 13.50
C ALA A 16 7.37 -4.79 13.41
N MET A 17 6.74 -5.91 13.77
CA MET A 17 7.32 -7.25 13.74
C MET A 17 6.41 -8.19 12.95
N TYR A 18 6.97 -8.82 11.92
CA TYR A 18 6.27 -9.77 11.06
C TYR A 18 6.65 -11.21 11.41
N GLY A 19 5.68 -12.13 11.37
CA GLY A 19 5.81 -13.56 11.63
C GLY A 19 5.47 -14.01 13.06
N TRP A 20 4.92 -13.13 13.92
CA TRP A 20 4.59 -13.48 15.31
C TRP A 20 3.12 -13.89 15.48
N ASP A 21 2.19 -13.07 15.00
CA ASP A 21 0.76 -13.38 14.94
C ASP A 21 0.09 -12.60 13.79
N LEU A 22 -1.10 -13.02 13.39
CA LEU A 22 -1.80 -12.42 12.25
C LEU A 22 -2.11 -10.93 12.44
N GLU A 23 -2.44 -10.49 13.66
CA GLU A 23 -2.81 -9.11 13.92
C GLU A 23 -1.59 -8.20 13.77
N GLY A 24 -0.48 -8.57 14.42
CA GLY A 24 0.81 -7.90 14.30
C GLY A 24 1.36 -7.91 12.87
N ASP A 25 1.14 -8.99 12.13
CA ASP A 25 1.53 -9.11 10.72
C ASP A 25 0.76 -8.12 9.84
N LEU A 26 -0.56 -8.04 10.02
CA LEU A 26 -1.42 -7.11 9.27
C LEU A 26 -1.08 -5.66 9.60
N ASP A 27 -0.84 -5.34 10.87
CA ASP A 27 -0.47 -3.99 11.29
C ASP A 27 0.93 -3.61 10.81
N THR A 28 1.88 -4.54 10.84
CA THR A 28 3.21 -4.36 10.26
C THR A 28 3.10 -4.12 8.75
N LEU A 29 2.29 -4.88 8.01
CA LEU A 29 2.07 -4.64 6.57
C LEU A 29 1.47 -3.26 6.30
N LYS A 30 0.43 -2.85 7.05
CA LYS A 30 -0.15 -1.50 6.92
C LYS A 30 0.90 -0.42 7.20
N TYR A 31 1.72 -0.59 8.23
CA TYR A 31 2.80 0.33 8.59
C TYR A 31 3.79 0.51 7.44
N TYR A 32 4.31 -0.60 6.89
CA TYR A 32 5.25 -0.54 5.77
C TYR A 32 4.62 0.03 4.50
N LEU A 33 3.39 -0.36 4.16
CA LEU A 33 2.69 0.18 2.99
C LEU A 33 2.51 1.70 3.08
N GLN A 34 2.20 2.24 4.26
CA GLN A 34 2.11 3.69 4.44
C GLN A 34 3.48 4.38 4.42
N LYS A 35 4.52 3.83 5.06
CA LYS A 35 5.89 4.36 4.96
C LYS A 35 6.39 4.39 3.51
N PHE A 36 6.08 3.34 2.73
CA PHE A 36 6.40 3.28 1.30
C PHE A 36 5.59 4.27 0.47
N SER A 37 4.44 4.74 0.94
CA SER A 37 3.58 5.69 0.22
C SER A 37 3.93 7.16 0.49
N ASP A 38 4.95 7.43 1.32
CA ASP A 38 5.44 8.80 1.52
C ASP A 38 6.10 9.32 0.23
N ASP A 39 5.68 10.51 -0.21
CA ASP A 39 6.13 11.08 -1.49
C ASP A 39 7.67 11.24 -1.54
N SER A 40 8.29 11.68 -0.45
CA SER A 40 9.74 11.88 -0.40
C SER A 40 10.52 10.56 -0.45
N PHE A 41 9.96 9.52 0.18
CA PHE A 41 10.54 8.19 0.13
C PHE A 41 10.35 7.54 -1.25
N LEU A 42 9.18 7.68 -1.87
CA LEU A 42 8.93 7.20 -3.24
C LEU A 42 9.91 7.81 -4.24
N ASP A 43 10.12 9.12 -4.17
CA ASP A 43 11.08 9.84 -5.03
C ASP A 43 12.52 9.35 -4.87
N LEU A 44 12.87 8.84 -3.70
CA LEU A 44 14.18 8.26 -3.42
C LEU A 44 14.27 6.80 -3.91
N ILE A 45 13.32 5.96 -3.52
CA ILE A 45 13.39 4.52 -3.77
C ILE A 45 13.19 4.20 -5.25
N MET A 46 12.33 4.93 -5.96
CA MET A 46 12.07 4.71 -7.39
C MET A 46 13.31 4.89 -8.27
N LYS A 47 14.29 5.69 -7.82
CA LYS A 47 15.59 5.86 -8.50
C LYS A 47 16.56 4.70 -8.24
N LYS A 48 16.30 3.88 -7.23
CA LYS A 48 17.15 2.78 -6.78
C LYS A 48 16.68 1.42 -7.27
N LEU A 49 15.37 1.25 -7.48
CA LEU A 49 14.79 0.02 -8.00
C LEU A 49 15.29 -0.23 -9.42
N ASP A 50 15.65 -1.48 -9.71
CA ASP A 50 15.93 -1.89 -11.08
C ASP A 50 14.64 -2.25 -11.84
N GLN A 51 14.77 -2.83 -13.04
CA GLN A 51 13.60 -3.19 -13.83
C GLN A 51 12.83 -4.36 -13.22
N GLU A 52 13.54 -5.34 -12.67
CA GLU A 52 12.93 -6.53 -12.07
C GLU A 52 12.12 -6.15 -10.83
N ASP A 53 12.68 -5.29 -9.98
CA ASP A 53 12.00 -4.73 -8.81
C ASP A 53 10.68 -4.03 -9.17
N ARG A 54 10.72 -3.17 -10.20
CA ARG A 54 9.54 -2.41 -10.65
C ARG A 54 8.45 -3.34 -11.17
N ASP A 55 8.83 -4.32 -11.98
CA ASP A 55 7.90 -5.27 -12.57
C ASP A 55 7.28 -6.19 -11.50
N ALA A 56 8.08 -6.61 -10.50
CA ALA A 56 7.61 -7.40 -9.37
C ALA A 56 6.57 -6.64 -8.54
N ILE A 57 6.83 -5.37 -8.20
CA ILE A 57 5.89 -4.53 -7.45
C ILE A 57 4.59 -4.33 -8.24
N TYR A 58 4.69 -3.96 -9.51
CA TYR A 58 3.52 -3.73 -10.36
C TYR A 58 2.67 -5.01 -10.51
N SER A 59 3.31 -6.15 -10.74
CA SER A 59 2.64 -7.45 -10.87
C SER A 59 1.94 -7.84 -9.57
N LEU A 60 2.59 -7.67 -8.42
CA LEU A 60 1.99 -7.93 -7.11
C LEU A 60 0.76 -7.06 -6.87
N LEU A 61 0.88 -5.74 -7.01
CA LEU A 61 -0.21 -4.81 -6.74
C LEU A 61 -1.41 -5.08 -7.66
N THR A 62 -1.17 -5.22 -8.96
CA THR A 62 -2.27 -5.43 -9.92
C THR A 62 -2.93 -6.80 -9.77
N SER A 63 -2.17 -7.85 -9.42
CA SER A 63 -2.75 -9.17 -9.16
C SER A 63 -3.62 -9.18 -7.91
N LEU A 64 -3.22 -8.50 -6.83
CA LEU A 64 -4.02 -8.38 -5.61
C LEU A 64 -5.32 -7.60 -5.87
N LEU A 65 -5.24 -6.48 -6.59
CA LEU A 65 -6.44 -5.69 -6.95
C LEU A 65 -7.43 -6.54 -7.75
N LYS A 66 -6.97 -7.24 -8.79
CA LYS A 66 -7.81 -8.10 -9.63
C LYS A 66 -8.40 -9.29 -8.87
N LYS A 67 -7.66 -9.85 -7.93
CA LYS A 67 -8.07 -11.05 -7.18
C LYS A 67 -9.10 -10.73 -6.09
N HIS A 68 -9.01 -9.55 -5.50
CA HIS A 68 -9.74 -9.25 -4.25
C HIS A 68 -10.78 -8.14 -4.37
N LEU A 69 -10.77 -7.31 -5.41
CA LEU A 69 -11.77 -6.26 -5.59
C LEU A 69 -12.72 -6.61 -6.74
N THR A 70 -14.01 -6.37 -6.49
CA THR A 70 -14.99 -6.24 -7.58
C THR A 70 -14.78 -4.93 -8.33
N GLU A 71 -15.36 -4.81 -9.53
CA GLU A 71 -15.28 -3.59 -10.33
C GLU A 71 -15.82 -2.34 -9.58
N PRO A 72 -17.00 -2.37 -8.93
CA PRO A 72 -17.46 -1.23 -8.13
C PRO A 72 -16.53 -0.87 -6.96
N GLU A 73 -15.92 -1.87 -6.30
CA GLU A 73 -14.97 -1.62 -5.21
C GLU A 73 -13.67 -0.99 -5.72
N TYR A 74 -13.17 -1.45 -6.87
CA TYR A 74 -11.99 -0.87 -7.52
C TYR A 74 -12.23 0.61 -7.88
N HIS A 75 -13.34 0.93 -8.54
CA HIS A 75 -13.67 2.31 -8.90
C HIS A 75 -13.90 3.20 -7.68
N ARG A 76 -14.65 2.71 -6.68
CA ARG A 76 -14.98 3.48 -5.48
C ARG A 76 -13.78 3.71 -4.57
N HIS A 77 -13.00 2.67 -4.29
CA HIS A 77 -11.98 2.71 -3.23
C HIS A 77 -10.57 2.95 -3.76
N PHE A 78 -10.21 2.38 -4.92
CA PHE A 78 -8.88 2.54 -5.51
C PHE A 78 -8.81 3.77 -6.43
N LEU A 79 -9.65 3.85 -7.47
CA LEU A 79 -9.63 4.98 -8.41
C LEU A 79 -10.28 6.25 -7.85
N LYS A 80 -11.23 6.09 -6.92
CA LYS A 80 -11.99 7.19 -6.30
C LYS A 80 -12.70 8.07 -7.34
N ASP A 81 -13.17 7.47 -8.43
CA ASP A 81 -13.80 8.18 -9.55
C ASP A 81 -15.34 8.16 -9.50
N GLY A 82 -15.93 7.32 -8.64
CA GLY A 82 -17.38 7.25 -8.44
C GLY A 82 -18.15 6.71 -9.65
N THR A 83 -17.46 6.07 -10.60
CA THR A 83 -18.07 5.45 -11.78
C THR A 83 -18.35 3.96 -11.53
N HIS A 84 -19.31 3.39 -12.27
CA HIS A 84 -19.96 2.07 -12.12
C HIS A 84 -21.07 1.96 -11.07
#